data_AF-A0A2I3M4B8-F1
#
_entry.id   AF-A0A2I3M4B8-F1
#
_cell.length_a   1.000
_cell.length_b   1.000
_cell.length_c   1.000
_cell.angle_alpha   90.00
_cell.angle_beta   90.00
_cell.angle_gamma   90.00
#
_symmetry.space_group_name_H-M   'P 1'
#
loop_
_entity.id
_entity.type
_entity.pdbx_description
1 polymer ?
#
loop_
_entity_poly.entity_id
_entity_poly.type
_entity_poly.pdbx_seq_one_letter_code
_entity_poly.pdbx_strand_id
1 'polypeptide(L)'
;MRKIRATVSRVLSGASQKPASRVLVASRNFANDATFEIKKCDLHRLEEGPPVTTVLTREDGLKYYRMMQTVRRMELKADQLYKQKIIRGFCHLCDGQEACCVGLEAGINPTDHLITAYRAHGFTFTRGLSVREILAELTGAPGRWDCSSL
;
A
#
# COMPACT_ATOMS: atom_id res chain seq x y z
N MET A 1 -5.06 15.42 -78.36
CA MET A 1 -4.67 14.09 -77.82
C MET A 1 -3.89 14.35 -76.53
N ARG A 2 -4.13 13.84 -75.32
CA ARG A 2 -5.06 12.89 -74.69
C ARG A 2 -5.28 13.40 -73.24
N LYS A 3 -6.52 13.40 -72.75
CA LYS A 3 -6.85 13.70 -71.34
C LYS A 3 -6.53 12.45 -70.51
N ILE A 4 -5.68 12.57 -69.48
CA ILE A 4 -5.39 11.49 -68.53
C ILE A 4 -6.41 11.60 -67.38
N ARG A 5 -7.43 10.74 -67.40
CA ARG A 5 -8.34 10.49 -66.28
C ARG A 5 -7.64 9.51 -65.33
N ALA A 6 -7.33 9.95 -64.12
CA ALA A 6 -6.89 9.07 -63.05
C ALA A 6 -8.12 8.41 -62.41
N THR A 7 -8.30 7.12 -62.67
CA THR A 7 -9.31 6.28 -62.01
C THR A 7 -8.75 5.84 -60.66
N VAL A 8 -9.24 6.42 -59.56
CA VAL A 8 -8.91 5.97 -58.20
C VAL A 8 -9.73 4.72 -57.90
N SER A 9 -9.08 3.56 -57.96
CA SER A 9 -9.67 2.29 -57.49
C SER A 9 -9.58 2.23 -55.97
N ARG A 10 -10.74 2.20 -55.30
CA ARG A 10 -10.86 2.02 -53.85
C ARG A 10 -10.89 0.52 -53.57
N VAL A 11 -9.73 -0.07 -53.26
CA VAL A 11 -9.65 -1.44 -52.76
C VAL A 11 -10.12 -1.44 -51.30
N LEU A 12 -11.32 -1.97 -51.07
CA LEU A 12 -11.81 -2.27 -49.73
C LEU A 12 -11.06 -3.51 -49.22
N SER A 13 -10.04 -3.31 -48.39
CA SER A 13 -9.43 -4.39 -47.62
C SER A 13 -10.38 -4.80 -46.49
N GLY A 14 -11.07 -5.92 -46.66
CA GLY A 14 -11.81 -6.58 -45.58
C GLY A 14 -10.86 -7.09 -44.51
N ALA A 15 -10.65 -6.28 -43.46
CA ALA A 15 -9.97 -6.73 -42.26
C ALA A 15 -10.93 -7.66 -41.49
N SER A 16 -10.64 -8.96 -41.54
CA SER A 16 -11.26 -9.95 -40.65
C SER A 16 -10.98 -9.53 -39.20
N GLN A 17 -12.00 -9.04 -38.51
CA GLN A 17 -11.92 -8.77 -37.08
C GLN A 17 -11.69 -10.10 -36.37
N LYS A 18 -10.46 -10.35 -35.93
CA LYS A 18 -10.16 -11.46 -35.01
C LYS A 18 -11.07 -11.27 -33.79
N PRO A 19 -11.85 -12.28 -33.39
CA PRO A 19 -12.69 -12.15 -32.21
C PRO A 19 -11.76 -11.89 -31.03
N ALA A 20 -12.00 -10.77 -30.34
CA ALA A 20 -11.34 -10.50 -29.07
C ALA A 20 -11.53 -11.73 -28.19
N SER A 21 -10.42 -12.40 -27.85
CA SER A 21 -10.43 -13.46 -26.86
C SER A 21 -10.93 -12.82 -25.57
N ARG A 22 -12.21 -13.04 -25.24
CA ARG A 22 -12.74 -12.76 -23.91
C ARG A 22 -11.87 -13.55 -22.95
N VAL A 23 -11.00 -12.85 -22.23
CA VAL A 23 -10.33 -13.40 -21.06
C VAL A 23 -11.47 -13.82 -20.13
N LEU A 24 -11.72 -15.12 -20.06
CA LEU A 24 -12.54 -15.69 -19.01
C LEU A 24 -11.81 -15.39 -17.71
N VAL A 25 -12.25 -14.34 -17.01
CA VAL A 25 -11.92 -14.16 -15.60
C VAL A 25 -12.53 -15.37 -14.92
N ALA A 26 -11.71 -16.39 -14.72
CA ALA A 26 -12.09 -17.55 -13.93
C ALA A 26 -12.53 -17.01 -12.58
N SER A 27 -13.81 -17.22 -12.24
CA SER A 27 -14.34 -16.94 -10.92
C SER A 27 -13.56 -17.82 -9.94
N ARG A 28 -12.52 -17.25 -9.33
CA ARG A 28 -11.75 -17.93 -8.29
C ARG A 28 -12.58 -17.83 -7.02
N ASN A 29 -13.18 -18.95 -6.61
CA ASN A 29 -13.75 -19.07 -5.27
C ASN A 29 -12.60 -19.01 -4.26
N PHE A 30 -12.48 -17.89 -3.56
CA PHE A 30 -11.53 -17.74 -2.47
C PHE A 30 -12.24 -17.96 -1.14
N ALA A 31 -11.50 -18.45 -0.14
CA ALA A 31 -12.02 -18.50 1.23
C ALA A 31 -12.29 -17.08 1.75
N ASN A 32 -13.37 -16.93 2.52
CA ASN A 32 -13.74 -15.66 3.16
C ASN A 32 -12.88 -15.37 4.38
N ASP A 33 -12.46 -16.42 5.08
CA ASP A 33 -11.62 -16.39 6.26
C ASP A 33 -10.75 -17.65 6.34
N ALA A 34 -9.71 -17.59 7.15
CA ALA A 34 -8.87 -18.73 7.46
C ALA A 34 -8.31 -18.61 8.88
N THR A 35 -8.13 -19.74 9.55
CA THR A 35 -7.52 -19.82 10.88
C THR A 35 -6.02 -20.03 10.76
N PHE A 36 -5.26 -19.26 11.53
CA PHE A 36 -3.80 -19.31 11.58
C PHE A 36 -3.31 -19.55 12.99
N GLU A 37 -2.24 -20.35 13.10
CA GLU A 37 -1.50 -20.53 14.35
C GLU A 37 -0.49 -19.40 14.51
N ILE A 38 -0.44 -18.79 15.70
CA ILE A 38 0.48 -17.72 16.06
C ILE A 38 1.40 -18.17 17.18
N LYS A 39 2.64 -17.67 17.15
CA LYS A 39 3.66 -18.01 18.14
C LYS A 39 3.19 -17.61 19.54
N LYS A 40 3.25 -18.54 20.49
CA LYS A 40 2.99 -18.27 21.90
C LYS A 40 3.93 -17.20 22.45
N CYS A 41 3.39 -16.24 23.17
CA CYS A 41 4.16 -15.20 23.85
C CYS A 41 4.77 -15.71 25.15
N ASP A 42 6.00 -15.30 25.45
CA ASP A 42 6.61 -15.53 26.76
C ASP A 42 5.92 -14.62 27.80
N LEU A 43 5.52 -15.20 28.93
CA LEU A 43 4.70 -14.52 29.94
C LEU A 43 5.54 -14.07 31.12
N HIS A 44 5.23 -12.88 31.65
CA HIS A 44 5.79 -12.38 32.90
C HIS A 44 4.66 -11.93 33.82
N ARG A 45 4.50 -12.61 34.97
CA ARG A 45 3.44 -12.33 35.98
C ARG A 45 2.01 -12.41 35.43
N LEU A 46 1.78 -13.29 34.46
CA LEU A 46 0.47 -13.60 33.91
C LEU A 46 0.29 -15.12 33.91
N GLU A 47 -0.89 -15.58 34.34
CA GLU A 47 -1.26 -17.00 34.32
C GLU A 47 -1.63 -17.46 32.90
N GLU A 48 -2.35 -16.62 32.16
CA GLU A 48 -2.82 -16.88 30.80
C GLU A 48 -2.36 -15.79 29.83
N GLY A 49 -2.08 -16.19 28.58
CA GLY A 49 -1.62 -15.31 27.51
C GLY A 49 -2.65 -15.12 26.40
N PRO A 50 -2.29 -14.38 25.34
CA PRO A 50 -3.15 -14.28 24.16
C PRO A 50 -3.38 -15.68 23.53
N PRO A 51 -4.52 -15.88 22.84
CA PRO A 51 -4.80 -17.15 22.17
C PRO A 51 -3.72 -17.45 21.13
N VAL A 52 -3.38 -18.73 20.95
CA VAL A 52 -2.37 -19.19 19.97
C VAL A 52 -2.94 -19.39 18.57
N THR A 53 -4.23 -19.10 18.39
CA THR A 53 -4.94 -19.22 17.11
C THR A 53 -5.74 -17.96 16.86
N THR A 54 -5.74 -17.48 15.62
CA THR A 54 -6.54 -16.32 15.20
C THR A 54 -7.22 -16.60 13.86
N VAL A 55 -8.36 -15.97 13.62
CA VAL A 55 -9.08 -16.02 12.35
C VAL A 55 -8.79 -14.72 11.61
N LEU A 56 -8.32 -14.82 10.37
CA LEU A 56 -8.10 -13.67 9.49
C LEU A 56 -9.10 -13.70 8.35
N THR A 57 -9.89 -12.65 8.22
CA THR A 57 -10.79 -12.47 7.07
C THR A 57 -9.99 -12.06 5.85
N ARG A 58 -10.51 -12.37 4.66
CA ARG A 58 -9.92 -11.97 3.38
C ARG A 58 -9.82 -10.45 3.25
N GLU A 59 -10.85 -9.73 3.71
CA GLU A 59 -10.89 -8.28 3.63
C GLU A 59 -9.79 -7.64 4.49
N ASP A 60 -9.68 -8.07 5.75
CA ASP A 60 -8.63 -7.61 6.66
C ASP A 60 -7.25 -7.98 6.14
N GLY A 61 -7.07 -9.20 5.64
CA GLY A 61 -5.81 -9.64 5.04
C GLY A 61 -5.38 -8.76 3.86
N LEU A 62 -6.30 -8.41 2.96
CA LEU A 62 -6.02 -7.50 1.84
C LEU A 62 -5.72 -6.07 2.31
N LYS A 63 -6.43 -5.60 3.34
CA LYS A 63 -6.21 -4.30 3.98
C LYS A 63 -4.81 -4.22 4.59
N TYR A 64 -4.45 -5.17 5.46
CA TYR A 64 -3.15 -5.19 6.14
C TYR A 64 -2.00 -5.36 5.15
N TYR A 65 -2.14 -6.25 4.17
CA TYR A 65 -1.13 -6.42 3.12
C TYR A 65 -0.90 -5.12 2.35
N ARG A 66 -1.98 -4.42 1.95
CA ARG A 66 -1.88 -3.12 1.27
C ARG A 66 -1.22 -2.08 2.15
N MET A 67 -1.58 -2.01 3.45
CA MET A 67 -1.00 -1.04 4.38
C MET A 67 0.49 -1.27 4.58
N MET A 68 0.91 -2.51 4.89
CA MET A 68 2.33 -2.86 5.05
C MET A 68 3.12 -2.58 3.78
N GLN A 69 2.60 -2.96 2.62
CA GLN A 69 3.27 -2.71 1.35
C GLN A 69 3.38 -1.22 1.06
N THR A 70 2.36 -0.42 1.40
CA THR A 70 2.40 1.03 1.24
C THR A 70 3.51 1.65 2.09
N VAL A 71 3.62 1.25 3.36
CA VAL A 71 4.71 1.70 4.25
C VAL A 71 6.07 1.30 3.68
N ARG A 72 6.26 0.03 3.29
CA ARG A 72 7.51 -0.44 2.67
C ARG A 72 7.92 0.41 1.47
N ARG A 73 6.98 0.70 0.56
CA ARG A 73 7.28 1.48 -0.66
C ARG A 73 7.53 2.95 -0.36
N MET A 74 6.84 3.52 0.64
CA MET A 74 7.09 4.88 1.11
C MET A 74 8.51 5.02 1.66
N GLU A 75 8.97 4.08 2.48
CA GLU A 75 10.31 4.12 3.08
C GLU A 75 11.41 3.95 2.02
N LEU A 76 11.23 3.01 1.08
CA LEU A 76 12.16 2.87 -0.06
C LEU A 76 12.19 4.14 -0.93
N LYS A 77 11.08 4.87 -1.02
CA LYS A 77 11.04 6.15 -1.73
C LYS A 77 11.75 7.24 -0.93
N ALA A 78 11.59 7.27 0.39
CA ALA A 78 12.32 8.18 1.27
C ALA A 78 13.84 7.95 1.17
N ASP A 79 14.31 6.70 1.17
CA ASP A 79 15.72 6.36 0.93
C ASP A 79 16.22 6.92 -0.41
N GLN A 80 15.45 6.74 -1.49
CA GLN A 80 15.80 7.27 -2.80
C GLN A 80 15.93 8.80 -2.78
N LEU A 81 14.96 9.50 -2.21
CA LEU A 81 14.94 10.96 -2.12
C LEU A 81 16.06 11.50 -1.22
N TYR A 82 16.42 10.78 -0.18
CA TYR A 82 17.55 11.10 0.69
C TYR A 82 18.88 10.98 -0.03
N LYS A 83 19.08 9.90 -0.80
CA LYS A 83 20.27 9.73 -1.67
C LYS A 83 20.38 10.81 -2.74
N GLN A 84 19.25 11.28 -3.27
CA GLN A 84 19.15 12.40 -4.19
C GLN A 84 19.37 13.78 -3.53
N LYS A 85 19.61 13.83 -2.21
CA LYS A 85 19.78 15.05 -1.42
C LYS A 85 18.54 15.97 -1.41
N ILE A 86 17.37 15.44 -1.75
CA ILE A 86 16.09 16.15 -1.65
C ILE A 86 15.64 16.18 -0.19
N ILE A 87 15.66 15.01 0.48
CA ILE A 87 15.51 14.93 1.94
C ILE A 87 16.88 15.23 2.57
N ARG A 88 16.89 16.06 3.60
CA ARG A 88 18.12 16.48 4.32
C ARG A 88 17.97 16.20 5.81
N GLY A 89 19.10 16.22 6.54
CA GLY A 89 19.09 16.01 7.98
C GLY A 89 18.85 14.55 8.35
N PHE A 90 17.89 14.29 9.24
CA PHE A 90 17.60 12.95 9.75
C PHE A 90 16.52 12.25 8.92
N CYS A 91 16.69 10.94 8.69
CA CYS A 91 15.69 10.10 8.04
C CYS A 91 15.79 8.67 8.59
N HIS A 92 14.83 8.26 9.42
CA HIS A 92 14.84 6.96 10.10
C HIS A 92 13.76 6.06 9.52
N LEU A 93 14.17 5.10 8.69
CA LEU A 93 13.26 4.25 7.91
C LEU A 93 12.73 3.06 8.74
N CYS A 94 11.44 2.74 8.71
CA CYS A 94 10.88 1.59 9.42
C CYS A 94 10.69 0.32 8.56
N ASP A 95 11.38 0.23 7.42
CA ASP A 95 11.26 -0.94 6.56
C ASP A 95 11.76 -2.21 7.26
N GLY A 96 10.93 -3.26 7.23
CA GLY A 96 11.13 -4.50 8.01
C GLY A 96 10.38 -4.53 9.35
N GLN A 97 9.81 -3.40 9.80
CA GLN A 97 9.00 -3.30 11.02
C GLN A 97 7.52 -2.98 10.73
N GLU A 98 7.04 -3.23 9.50
CA GLU A 98 5.68 -2.86 9.09
C GLU A 98 4.60 -3.64 9.85
N ALA A 99 4.91 -4.88 10.25
CA ALA A 99 4.03 -5.69 11.07
C ALA A 99 3.76 -5.02 12.44
N CYS A 100 4.69 -4.21 12.96
CA CYS A 100 4.50 -3.51 14.23
C CYS A 100 3.46 -2.39 14.09
N CYS A 101 3.64 -1.46 13.14
CA CYS A 101 2.70 -0.34 13.00
C CYS A 101 1.32 -0.80 12.54
N VAL A 102 1.24 -1.68 11.54
CA VAL A 102 -0.05 -2.18 11.02
C VAL A 102 -0.71 -3.13 12.01
N GLY A 103 0.05 -3.97 12.71
CA GLY A 103 -0.48 -4.88 13.72
C GLY A 103 -0.99 -4.16 14.96
N LEU A 104 -0.29 -3.13 15.44
CA LEU A 104 -0.77 -2.28 16.53
C LEU A 104 -2.06 -1.55 16.13
N GLU A 105 -2.08 -0.94 14.94
CA GLU A 105 -3.28 -0.27 14.40
C GLU A 105 -4.48 -1.21 14.27
N ALA A 106 -4.24 -2.47 13.89
CA ALA A 106 -5.29 -3.49 13.74
C ALA A 106 -5.94 -3.90 15.08
N GLY A 107 -5.22 -3.73 16.20
CA GLY A 107 -5.67 -4.14 17.54
C GLY A 107 -6.24 -3.02 18.40
N ILE A 108 -6.20 -1.76 17.94
CA ILE A 108 -6.66 -0.58 18.69
C ILE A 108 -7.77 0.15 17.95
N ASN A 109 -8.49 1.01 18.66
CA ASN A 109 -9.50 1.88 18.07
C ASN A 109 -8.86 3.19 17.55
N PRO A 110 -9.53 3.90 16.62
CA PRO A 110 -9.08 5.22 16.18
C PRO A 110 -9.04 6.27 17.30
N THR A 111 -9.86 6.08 18.35
CA THR A 111 -9.90 6.96 19.52
C THR A 111 -8.75 6.73 20.50
N ASP A 112 -8.02 5.62 20.36
CA ASP A 112 -6.91 5.29 21.25
C ASP A 112 -5.66 6.11 20.88
N HIS A 113 -4.90 6.51 21.90
CA HIS A 113 -3.70 7.32 21.72
C HIS A 113 -2.45 6.47 21.51
N LEU A 114 -1.59 6.88 20.58
CA LEU A 114 -0.32 6.21 20.28
C LEU A 114 0.81 7.25 20.20
N ILE A 115 1.91 6.98 20.89
CA ILE A 115 3.13 7.80 20.86
C ILE A 115 4.34 6.91 20.56
N THR A 116 5.30 7.43 19.79
CA THR A 116 6.53 6.73 19.42
C THR A 116 7.70 7.70 19.30
N ALA A 117 8.91 7.17 19.08
CA ALA A 117 10.13 7.93 18.88
C ALA A 117 10.25 8.46 17.43
N TYR A 118 11.46 8.80 16.97
CA TYR A 118 11.73 9.41 15.67
C TYR A 118 11.62 8.48 14.45
N ARG A 119 11.37 7.17 14.63
CA ARG A 119 11.14 6.20 13.55
C ARG A 119 9.64 6.04 13.30
N ALA A 120 9.01 7.12 12.87
CA ALA A 120 7.56 7.27 12.97
C ALA A 120 6.79 7.17 11.65
N HIS A 121 7.43 7.16 10.47
CA HIS A 121 6.68 7.32 9.21
C HIS A 121 5.58 6.26 9.03
N GLY A 122 5.86 5.01 9.39
CA GLY A 122 4.88 3.93 9.36
C GLY A 122 3.68 4.19 10.28
N PHE A 123 3.91 4.65 11.50
CA PHE A 123 2.84 4.99 12.45
C PHE A 123 2.05 6.23 12.02
N THR A 124 2.73 7.23 11.47
CA THR A 124 2.08 8.41 10.88
C THR A 124 1.09 7.94 9.82
N PHE A 125 1.51 7.10 8.87
CA PHE A 125 0.62 6.55 7.85
C PHE A 125 -0.58 5.77 8.41
N THR A 126 -0.34 4.87 9.37
CA THR A 126 -1.42 4.03 9.91
C THR A 126 -2.45 4.83 10.71
N ARG A 127 -2.03 5.93 11.35
CA ARG A 127 -2.92 6.85 12.09
C ARG A 127 -3.74 7.78 11.19
N GLY A 128 -3.73 7.59 9.88
CA GLY A 128 -4.68 8.22 8.93
C GLY A 128 -4.08 9.26 8.00
N LEU A 129 -2.82 9.60 8.20
CA LEU A 129 -2.10 10.62 7.45
C LEU A 129 -1.60 10.07 6.09
N SER A 130 -1.77 10.83 5.01
CA SER A 130 -1.49 10.31 3.65
C SER A 130 0.00 10.26 3.31
N VAL A 131 0.41 9.31 2.46
CA VAL A 131 1.81 9.21 1.97
C VAL A 131 2.29 10.51 1.32
N ARG A 132 1.38 11.25 0.67
CA ARG A 132 1.69 12.52 0.00
C ARG A 132 2.20 13.53 1.02
N GLU A 133 1.44 13.72 2.08
CA GLU A 133 1.78 14.66 3.15
C GLU A 133 3.06 14.18 3.88
N ILE A 134 3.27 12.87 4.07
CA ILE A 134 4.48 12.33 4.73
C ILE A 134 5.72 12.73 3.93
N LEU A 135 5.69 12.47 2.63
CA LEU A 135 6.80 12.81 1.76
C LEU A 135 6.95 14.32 1.56
N ALA A 136 5.86 15.08 1.58
CA ALA A 136 5.92 16.54 1.50
C ALA A 136 6.69 17.13 2.69
N GLU A 137 6.43 16.64 3.90
CA GLU A 137 7.16 17.08 5.10
C GLU A 137 8.62 16.67 5.05
N LEU A 138 8.92 15.44 4.65
CA LEU A 138 10.30 14.97 4.52
C LEU A 138 11.12 15.76 3.50
N THR A 139 10.48 16.22 2.42
CA THR A 139 11.14 17.04 1.38
C THR A 139 11.14 18.54 1.71
N GLY A 140 10.47 18.97 2.78
CA GLY A 140 10.37 20.36 3.20
C GLY A 140 9.53 21.24 2.26
N ALA A 141 8.60 20.65 1.50
CA ALA A 141 7.76 21.35 0.53
C ALA A 141 6.57 22.09 1.19
N PRO A 142 6.10 23.22 0.61
CA PRO A 142 4.88 23.88 1.04
C PRO A 142 3.65 23.00 0.71
N GLY A 143 2.97 22.55 1.76
CA GLY A 143 1.92 21.52 1.76
C GLY A 143 1.98 20.66 3.02
N ARG A 144 2.40 21.30 4.12
CA ARG A 144 2.73 20.67 5.39
C ARG A 144 1.48 20.10 6.04
N TRP A 145 1.72 19.11 6.89
CA TRP A 145 0.76 18.66 7.89
C TRP A 145 0.30 19.83 8.73
N ASP A 146 -1.01 20.04 8.79
CA ASP A 146 -1.61 20.85 9.84
C ASP A 146 -1.99 19.93 11.00
N CYS A 147 -1.50 20.26 12.19
CA CYS A 147 -1.82 19.53 13.43
C CYS A 147 -3.33 19.52 13.73
N SER A 148 -4.10 20.41 13.10
CA SER A 148 -5.57 20.47 13.23
C SER A 148 -6.33 19.34 12.52
N SER A 149 -5.65 18.47 11.75
CA SER A 149 -6.27 17.42 10.93
C SER A 149 -6.31 16.02 11.58
N LEU A 150 -5.91 15.91 12.85
CA LEU A 150 -6.03 14.73 13.72
C LEU A 150 -7.07 14.97 14.82
#